data_AF-A0A2K3J549-F1
#
_entry.id   AF-A0A2K3J549-F1
#
_cell.length_a   1.000
_cell.length_b   1.000
_cell.length_c   1.000
_cell.angle_alpha   90.00
_cell.angle_beta   90.00
_cell.angle_gamma   90.00
#
_symmetry.space_group_name_H-M   'P 1'
#
loop_
_entity.id
_entity.type
_entity.pdbx_description
1 polymer ?
#
loop_
_entity_poly.entity_id
_entity_poly.type
_entity_poly.pdbx_seq_one_letter_code
_entity_poly.pdbx_strand_id
1 'polypeptide(L)'
;MIEKMAAPKGNKFALGLTTSGRPPNYDDPEKLRNKCEEYFLYCIENKEKITITGLALYLGFNSRDTIYEYQKKKEFSDIIKRAMLVVENRYEEQTERNPAGAIFVLKNMGWKDKTESDVNHSGSIIVKPPRDVD
;
A
#
# COMPACT_ATOMS: atom_id res chain seq x y z
N MET A 1 -2.96 21.38 24.41
CA MET A 1 -2.57 22.40 23.41
C MET A 1 -1.49 21.76 22.54
N ILE A 2 -1.83 21.28 21.35
CA ILE A 2 -0.86 20.75 20.40
C ILE A 2 -0.41 21.96 19.57
N GLU A 3 0.84 22.35 19.78
CA GLU A 3 1.47 23.48 19.11
C GLU A 3 1.46 23.22 17.60
N LYS A 4 0.81 24.13 16.86
CA LYS A 4 0.66 24.05 15.41
C LYS A 4 2.03 24.17 14.77
N MET A 5 2.66 23.04 14.43
CA MET A 5 3.70 23.01 13.40
C MET A 5 3.05 23.40 12.08
N ALA A 6 2.99 24.71 11.83
CA ALA A 6 2.49 25.26 10.59
C ALA A 6 3.51 24.94 9.48
N ALA A 7 3.33 23.78 8.84
CA ALA A 7 3.87 23.56 7.51
C ALA A 7 3.53 24.78 6.62
N PRO A 8 4.42 25.20 5.70
CA PRO A 8 4.13 26.30 4.79
C PRO A 8 2.75 26.10 4.16
N LYS A 9 1.89 27.14 4.20
CA LYS A 9 0.54 27.09 3.63
C LYS A 9 0.59 26.46 2.23
N GLY A 10 0.06 25.25 2.09
CA GLY A 10 0.00 24.52 0.82
C GLY A 10 0.96 23.33 0.66
N ASN A 11 1.95 23.12 1.54
CA ASN A 11 2.78 21.90 1.46
C ASN A 11 2.16 20.74 2.24
N LYS A 12 1.24 20.01 1.58
CA LYS A 12 0.57 18.82 2.10
C LYS A 12 1.50 17.68 2.53
N PHE A 13 2.77 17.72 2.12
CA PHE A 13 3.77 16.69 2.41
C PHE A 13 4.73 17.07 3.53
N ALA A 14 4.68 18.30 4.04
CA ALA A 14 5.53 18.76 5.14
C ALA A 14 4.89 18.62 6.52
N LEU A 15 3.62 18.19 6.60
CA LEU A 15 2.86 18.14 7.86
C LEU A 15 3.40 17.14 8.88
N GLY A 16 4.11 16.10 8.45
CA GLY A 16 4.68 15.08 9.33
C GLY A 16 6.22 15.00 9.30
N LEU A 17 6.89 15.93 8.62
CA LEU A 17 8.35 15.94 8.58
C LEU A 17 8.92 16.55 9.87
N THR A 18 9.90 15.88 10.47
CA THR A 18 10.72 16.48 11.52
C THR A 18 11.70 17.48 10.91
N THR A 19 11.98 18.59 11.60
CA THR A 19 12.88 19.66 11.15
C THR A 19 14.34 19.24 10.93
N SER A 20 14.70 18.00 11.30
CA SER A 20 16.10 17.54 11.38
C SER A 20 16.61 16.79 10.15
N GLY A 21 15.83 16.67 9.07
CA GLY A 21 16.23 16.07 7.79
C GLY A 21 16.48 14.54 7.81
N ARG A 22 16.67 13.94 8.98
CA ARG A 22 16.74 12.48 9.16
C ARG A 22 15.32 11.89 9.15
N PRO A 23 15.04 10.84 8.36
CA PRO A 23 13.78 10.13 8.45
C PRO A 23 13.51 9.68 9.90
N PRO A 24 12.29 9.88 10.43
CA PRO A 24 11.95 9.46 11.77
C PRO A 24 12.02 7.93 11.87
N ASN A 25 12.56 7.46 12.99
CA ASN A 25 12.53 6.06 13.36
C ASN A 25 11.55 5.93 14.52
N TYR A 26 10.41 5.28 14.30
CA TYR A 26 9.44 4.99 15.34
C TYR A 26 9.95 3.84 16.20
N ASP A 27 10.06 4.11 17.49
CA ASP A 27 10.39 3.15 18.55
C ASP A 27 9.14 2.72 19.35
N ASP A 28 8.09 3.53 19.27
CA ASP A 28 6.84 3.37 20.01
C ASP A 28 5.68 3.05 19.04
N PRO A 29 5.06 1.86 19.15
CA PRO A 29 3.90 1.47 18.35
C PRO A 29 2.72 2.44 18.45
N GLU A 30 2.47 3.01 19.63
CA GLU A 30 1.35 3.93 19.84
C GLU A 30 1.55 5.24 19.06
N LYS A 31 2.79 5.75 19.01
CA LYS A 31 3.12 6.94 18.19
C LYS A 31 2.90 6.68 16.71
N LEU A 32 3.30 5.51 16.21
CA LEU A 32 3.09 5.14 14.81
C LEU A 32 1.60 5.03 14.49
N ARG A 33 0.81 4.37 15.35
CA ARG A 33 -0.64 4.26 15.18
C ARG A 33 -1.29 5.64 15.11
N ASN A 34 -0.99 6.50 16.09
CA ASN A 34 -1.58 7.84 16.17
C ASN A 34 -1.22 8.67 14.93
N LYS A 35 0.00 8.55 14.40
CA LYS A 35 0.40 9.24 13.16
C LYS A 35 -0.31 8.73 11.91
N CYS A 36 -0.57 7.42 11.82
CA CYS A 36 -1.42 6.88 10.75
C CYS A 36 -2.85 7.44 10.82
N GLU A 37 -3.44 7.49 12.02
CA GLU A 37 -4.78 8.04 12.24
C GLU A 37 -4.84 9.55 11.93
N GLU A 38 -3.83 10.31 12.34
CA GLU A 38 -3.70 11.74 12.04
C GLU A 38 -3.66 12.00 10.53
N TYR A 39 -2.94 11.16 9.77
CA TYR A 39 -2.93 11.23 8.30
C TYR A 39 -4.33 10.98 7.70
N PHE A 40 -5.03 9.93 8.18
CA PHE A 40 -6.36 9.61 7.65
C PHE A 40 -7.38 10.71 7.97
N LEU A 41 -7.37 11.23 9.19
CA LEU A 41 -8.22 12.36 9.60
C LEU A 41 -7.91 13.59 8.75
N TYR A 42 -6.63 13.92 8.57
CA TYR A 42 -6.21 15.01 7.69
C TYR A 42 -6.76 14.82 6.27
N CYS A 43 -6.67 13.62 5.70
CA CYS A 43 -7.21 13.35 4.37
C CYS A 43 -8.73 13.52 4.30
N ILE A 44 -9.46 13.04 5.30
CA ILE A 44 -10.93 13.16 5.37
C ILE A 44 -11.34 14.63 5.48
N GLU A 45 -10.77 15.37 6.43
CA GLU A 45 -11.11 16.77 6.70
C GLU A 45 -10.82 17.68 5.50
N ASN A 46 -9.70 17.42 4.81
CA ASN A 46 -9.25 18.24 3.68
C ASN A 46 -9.71 17.70 2.32
N LYS A 47 -10.52 16.62 2.30
CA LYS A 47 -10.97 15.93 1.07
C LYS A 47 -9.80 15.50 0.16
N GLU A 48 -8.66 15.19 0.76
CA GLU A 48 -7.48 14.68 0.06
C GLU A 48 -7.59 13.17 -0.16
N LYS A 49 -6.84 12.66 -1.14
CA LYS A 49 -6.80 11.23 -1.41
C LYS A 49 -5.87 10.53 -0.42
N ILE A 50 -6.38 9.49 0.23
CA ILE A 50 -5.56 8.55 1.01
C ILE A 50 -4.78 7.69 0.02
N THR A 51 -3.45 7.68 0.13
CA THR A 51 -2.55 6.87 -0.69
C THR A 51 -1.40 6.31 0.14
N ILE A 52 -0.80 5.21 -0.29
CA ILE A 52 0.34 4.62 0.43
C ILE A 52 1.57 5.55 0.44
N THR A 53 1.78 6.30 -0.63
CA THR A 53 2.86 7.28 -0.73
C THR A 53 2.58 8.51 0.13
N GLY A 54 1.32 8.95 0.20
CA GLY A 54 0.89 10.02 1.09
C GLY A 54 1.10 9.64 2.55
N LEU A 55 0.75 8.41 2.93
CA LEU A 55 1.03 7.86 4.26
C LEU A 55 2.53 7.84 4.54
N ALA A 56 3.37 7.32 3.63
CA ALA A 56 4.82 7.28 3.81
C ALA A 56 5.40 8.68 4.06
N LEU A 57 5.01 9.66 3.22
CA LEU A 57 5.44 11.05 3.35
C LEU A 57 4.98 11.66 4.67
N TYR A 58 3.74 11.41 5.08
CA TYR A 58 3.20 11.89 6.34
C TYR A 58 3.88 11.26 7.56
N LEU A 59 4.26 10.00 7.47
CA LEU A 59 5.07 9.34 8.49
C LEU A 59 6.52 9.83 8.51
N GLY A 60 6.93 10.64 7.52
CA GLY A 60 8.29 11.17 7.35
C GLY A 60 9.26 10.20 6.68
N PHE A 61 8.77 9.09 6.13
CA PHE A 61 9.58 8.12 5.41
C PHE A 61 9.99 8.66 4.03
N ASN A 62 11.14 8.19 3.55
CA ASN A 62 11.67 8.53 2.22
C ASN A 62 11.26 7.54 1.12
N SER A 63 10.75 6.36 1.49
CA SER A 63 10.24 5.34 0.57
C SER A 63 9.02 4.65 1.17
N ARG A 64 8.12 4.18 0.30
CA ARG A 64 7.07 3.23 0.67
C ARG A 64 7.63 1.91 1.20
N ASP A 65 8.87 1.55 0.84
CA ASP A 65 9.50 0.31 1.27
C ASP A 65 9.67 0.26 2.78
N THR A 66 9.92 1.42 3.40
CA THR A 66 10.00 1.54 4.86
C THR A 66 8.71 1.08 5.54
N ILE A 67 7.53 1.32 4.95
CA ILE A 67 6.25 0.81 5.48
C ILE A 67 6.28 -0.72 5.55
N TYR A 68 6.71 -1.39 4.48
CA TYR A 68 6.79 -2.85 4.45
C TYR A 68 7.86 -3.39 5.41
N GLU A 69 8.98 -2.68 5.61
CA GLU A 69 9.97 -3.07 6.63
C GLU A 69 9.40 -2.96 8.06
N TYR A 70 8.59 -1.94 8.34
CA TYR A 70 7.86 -1.86 9.62
C TYR A 70 6.82 -2.98 9.76
N GLN A 71 6.13 -3.35 8.69
CA GLN A 71 5.17 -4.46 8.70
C GLN A 71 5.80 -5.79 9.15
N LYS A 72 7.09 -6.02 8.86
CA LYS A 72 7.83 -7.22 9.26
C LYS A 72 8.16 -7.26 10.75
N LYS A 73 8.19 -6.11 11.43
CA LYS A 73 8.46 -6.02 12.87
C LYS A 73 7.20 -6.36 13.65
N LYS A 74 7.28 -7.32 14.57
CA LYS A 74 6.12 -7.84 15.32
C LYS A 74 5.29 -6.74 16.01
N GLU A 75 5.96 -5.76 16.61
CA GLU A 75 5.32 -4.67 17.36
C GLU A 75 4.56 -3.66 16.48
N PHE A 76 4.90 -3.58 15.19
CA PHE A 76 4.27 -2.65 14.24
C PHE A 76 3.41 -3.35 13.18
N SER A 77 3.49 -4.69 13.07
CA SER A 77 2.88 -5.45 11.98
C SER A 77 1.39 -5.18 11.81
N ASP A 78 0.63 -5.24 12.91
CA ASP A 78 -0.82 -5.08 12.86
C ASP A 78 -1.24 -3.63 12.60
N ILE A 79 -0.45 -2.67 13.08
CA ILE A 79 -0.66 -1.24 12.80
C ILE A 79 -0.48 -0.97 11.31
N ILE A 80 0.62 -1.47 10.71
CA ILE A 80 0.88 -1.27 9.29
C ILE A 80 -0.15 -1.99 8.42
N LYS A 81 -0.52 -3.24 8.76
CA LYS A 81 -1.57 -3.98 8.03
C LYS A 81 -2.89 -3.22 8.07
N ARG A 82 -3.29 -2.69 9.22
CA ARG A 82 -4.50 -1.88 9.36
C ARG A 82 -4.42 -0.60 8.53
N ALA A 83 -3.29 0.10 8.57
CA ALA A 83 -3.09 1.31 7.78
C ALA A 83 -3.16 1.03 6.27
N MET A 84 -2.57 -0.08 5.81
CA MET A 84 -2.66 -0.52 4.42
C MET A 84 -4.09 -0.90 4.02
N LEU A 85 -4.83 -1.59 4.90
CA LEU A 85 -6.23 -1.94 4.64
C LEU A 85 -7.11 -0.71 4.42
N VAL A 86 -6.85 0.39 5.15
CA VAL A 86 -7.55 1.68 4.91
C VAL A 86 -7.21 2.25 3.53
N VAL A 87 -5.95 2.15 3.09
CA VAL A 87 -5.54 2.57 1.74
C VAL A 87 -6.23 1.71 0.68
N GLU A 88 -6.26 0.38 0.86
CA GLU A 88 -6.95 -0.55 -0.04
C GLU A 88 -8.43 -0.23 -0.15
N ASN A 89 -9.13 -0.07 0.98
CA ASN A 89 -10.54 0.31 1.00
C ASN A 89 -10.80 1.60 0.21
N ARG A 90 -9.90 2.59 0.32
CA ARG A 90 -10.03 3.83 -0.45
C ARG A 90 -9.91 3.63 -1.96
N TYR A 91 -9.08 2.69 -2.41
CA TYR A 91 -9.00 2.35 -3.84
C TYR A 91 -10.16 1.47 -4.28
N GLU A 92 -10.65 0.59 -3.41
CA GLU A 92 -11.85 -0.22 -3.65
C GLU A 92 -13.07 0.68 -3.92
N GLU A 93 -13.32 1.68 -3.08
CA GLU A 93 -14.38 2.68 -3.28
C GLU A 93 -14.23 3.47 -4.59
N GLN A 94 -13.01 3.67 -5.07
CA GLN A 94 -12.75 4.40 -6.32
C GLN A 94 -12.99 3.55 -7.57
N THR A 95 -13.19 2.24 -7.42
CA THR A 95 -13.40 1.32 -8.55
C THR A 95 -14.62 1.71 -9.38
N GLU A 96 -15.66 2.29 -8.77
CA GLU A 96 -16.84 2.77 -9.50
C GLU A 96 -16.54 3.94 -10.45
N ARG A 97 -15.60 4.81 -10.08
CA ARG A 97 -15.30 6.05 -10.83
C ARG A 97 -14.08 5.93 -11.73
N ASN A 98 -13.07 5.17 -11.30
CA ASN A 98 -11.85 4.92 -12.05
C ASN A 98 -11.38 3.47 -11.85
N PRO A 99 -12.08 2.49 -12.46
CA PRO A 99 -11.79 1.08 -12.24
C PRO A 99 -10.36 0.71 -12.62
N ALA A 100 -9.88 1.13 -13.80
CA ALA A 100 -8.54 0.77 -14.28
C ALA A 100 -7.43 1.28 -13.34
N GLY A 101 -7.53 2.52 -12.87
CA GLY A 101 -6.57 3.09 -11.94
C GLY A 101 -6.63 2.43 -10.56
N ALA A 102 -7.83 2.18 -10.03
CA ALA A 102 -8.02 1.49 -8.75
C ALA A 102 -7.45 0.07 -8.79
N ILE A 103 -7.80 -0.72 -9.81
CA ILE A 103 -7.33 -2.10 -10.00
C ILE A 103 -5.81 -2.15 -10.15
N PHE A 104 -5.20 -1.22 -10.90
CA PHE A 104 -3.74 -1.14 -11.01
C PHE A 104 -3.07 -0.98 -9.65
N VAL A 105 -3.60 -0.11 -8.79
CA VAL A 105 -3.03 0.11 -7.45
C VAL A 105 -3.26 -1.09 -6.54
N LEU A 106 -4.47 -1.66 -6.52
CA LEU A 106 -4.79 -2.84 -5.71
C LEU A 106 -3.90 -4.04 -6.08
N LYS A 107 -3.66 -4.26 -7.38
CA LYS A 107 -2.71 -5.29 -7.86
C LYS A 107 -1.28 -5.03 -7.37
N ASN A 108 -0.82 -3.78 -7.41
CA ASN A 108 0.49 -3.40 -6.83
C ASN A 108 0.55 -3.57 -5.30
N MET A 109 -0.59 -3.63 -4.62
CA MET A 109 -0.71 -3.94 -3.19
C MET A 109 -0.85 -5.44 -2.91
N GLY A 110 -0.81 -6.29 -3.93
CA GLY A 110 -0.80 -7.74 -3.80
C GLY A 110 -2.13 -8.42 -4.09
N TRP A 111 -3.16 -7.68 -4.51
CA TRP A 111 -4.42 -8.27 -4.96
C TRP A 111 -4.20 -9.07 -6.24
N LYS A 112 -4.85 -10.22 -6.34
CA LYS A 112 -4.75 -11.12 -7.48
C LYS A 112 -6.14 -11.45 -7.99
N ASP A 113 -6.30 -11.36 -9.30
CA ASP A 113 -7.48 -11.89 -9.97
C ASP A 113 -7.47 -13.42 -9.82
N LYS A 114 -8.64 -14.01 -9.57
CA LYS A 114 -8.80 -15.47 -9.62
C LYS A 114 -9.05 -15.88 -11.07
N THR A 115 -8.27 -16.82 -11.57
CA THR A 115 -8.49 -17.46 -12.88
C THR A 115 -8.90 -18.90 -12.67
N GLU A 116 -10.09 -19.27 -13.14
CA GLU A 116 -10.52 -20.67 -13.24
C GLU A 116 -10.29 -21.15 -14.68
N SER A 117 -9.79 -22.37 -14.84
CA SER A 117 -9.51 -22.97 -16.15
C SER A 117 -9.85 -24.45 -16.11
N ASP A 118 -10.89 -24.84 -16.86
CA ASP A 118 -11.27 -26.25 -17.03
C ASP A 118 -10.35 -26.91 -18.06
N VAL A 119 -9.39 -27.70 -17.60
CA VAL A 119 -8.55 -28.52 -18.48
C VAL A 119 -9.23 -29.87 -18.71
N ASN A 120 -10.15 -29.93 -19.69
CA ASN A 120 -10.67 -31.20 -20.22
C ASN A 120 -9.67 -31.75 -21.26
N HIS A 121 -8.74 -32.61 -20.82
CA HIS A 121 -7.78 -33.25 -21.73
C HIS A 121 -8.37 -34.52 -22.34
N SER A 122 -8.94 -34.43 -23.54
CA SER A 122 -9.36 -35.60 -24.35
C SER A 122 -8.41 -35.85 -25.55
N GLY A 123 -7.10 -35.71 -25.33
CA GLY A 123 -6.09 -35.93 -26.37
C GLY A 123 -5.55 -37.35 -26.36
N SER A 124 -5.85 -38.14 -27.40
CA SER A 124 -5.14 -39.40 -27.64
C SER A 124 -3.70 -39.10 -28.06
N ILE A 125 -2.73 -39.60 -27.29
CA ILE A 125 -1.30 -39.47 -27.60
C ILE A 125 -0.99 -40.41 -28.76
N ILE A 126 -0.78 -39.87 -29.97
CA ILE A 126 -0.22 -40.64 -31.09
C ILE A 126 1.31 -40.62 -30.95
N VAL A 127 1.87 -41.69 -30.39
CA VAL A 127 3.31 -41.93 -30.41
C VAL A 127 3.68 -42.43 -31.81
N LYS A 128 4.46 -41.64 -32.57
CA LYS A 128 5.06 -42.15 -33.82
C LYS A 128 6.24 -43.08 -33.46
N PRO A 129 6.36 -44.24 -34.10
CA PRO A 129 7.46 -45.16 -33.84
C PRO A 129 8.81 -44.54 -34.25
N PRO A 130 9.92 -44.99 -33.62
CA PRO A 130 11.26 -44.56 -34.00
C PRO A 130 11.53 -44.83 -35.48
N ARG A 131 12.29 -43.93 -36.11
CA ARG A 131 12.67 -44.07 -37.52
C ARG A 131 13.83 -45.06 -37.57
N ASP A 132 13.61 -46.23 -38.17
CA ASP A 132 14.69 -47.18 -38.42
C ASP A 132 15.75 -46.52 -39.32
N VAL A 133 17.01 -46.64 -38.93
CA VAL A 133 18.16 -46.12 -39.68
C VAL A 133 18.75 -47.31 -40.43
N ASP A 134 18.61 -47.32 -41.76
CA ASP A 134 19.26 -48.28 -42.66
C ASP A 134 20.79 -48.09 -42.69
#